data_AF-A0A2H5DZM3-F1
#
_entry.id   AF-A0A2H5DZM3-F1
#
_cell.length_a   1.000
_cell.length_b   1.000
_cell.length_c   1.000
_cell.angle_alpha   90.00
_cell.angle_beta   90.00
_cell.angle_gamma   90.00
#
_symmetry.space_group_name_H-M   'P 1'
#
loop_
_entity.id
_entity.type
_entity.pdbx_description
1 polymer ?
#
loop_
_entity_poly.entity_id
_entity_poly.type
_entity_poly.pdbx_seq_one_letter_code
_entity_poly.pdbx_strand_id
1 'polypeptide(L)'
;MLDLICKEVKRPCRIRYGACKQQQADCLESTLVRHLISGVNYMDLTQHWQKTCAIIAVMILPLLAGCAGPKNIMVNSEASPTINRDRHGKPLSVVVQIYQLKNDQAFKLLTPDLLASGKPIQDVIGSAALSSKELIFVPGSKQELDLTIQEDANYIGVIAYFRQPNSHFWRLLYDAGRVRSKDLKFKVGDCYLQAIKPETIALPDQPNNGNIDCPAGRNP
;
A
#
# COMPACT_ATOMS: atom_id res chain seq x y z
N MET A 1 14.46 0.12 55.71
CA MET A 1 15.42 0.99 56.43
C MET A 1 16.14 1.80 55.36
N LEU A 2 15.44 2.62 54.57
CA LEU A 2 14.84 3.92 54.89
C LEU A 2 15.86 4.90 55.50
N ASP A 3 16.09 5.99 54.76
CA ASP A 3 16.47 7.35 55.20
C ASP A 3 17.93 7.55 55.69
N LEU A 4 18.69 8.64 55.41
CA LEU A 4 18.46 10.03 54.97
C LEU A 4 19.77 10.54 54.30
N ILE A 5 19.80 11.18 53.13
CA ILE A 5 19.52 12.61 52.79
C ILE A 5 20.64 13.62 53.16
N CYS A 6 21.22 14.23 52.12
CA CYS A 6 21.46 15.68 51.95
C CYS A 6 21.82 15.92 50.47
N LYS A 7 20.93 16.28 49.53
CA LYS A 7 20.12 17.50 49.32
C LYS A 7 20.94 18.76 48.95
N GLU A 8 20.74 19.15 47.69
CA GLU A 8 20.75 20.52 47.13
C GLU A 8 22.06 21.32 47.05
N VAL A 9 22.60 21.46 45.83
CA VAL A 9 22.74 22.79 45.22
C VAL A 9 22.37 22.72 43.73
N LYS A 10 21.13 23.11 43.41
CA LYS A 10 20.79 23.66 42.09
C LYS A 10 21.55 24.98 41.89
N ARG A 11 22.16 25.18 40.71
CA ARG A 11 21.89 26.33 39.82
C ARG A 11 22.76 26.32 38.55
N PRO A 12 22.32 27.03 37.49
CA PRO A 12 22.54 26.69 36.09
C PRO A 12 23.78 27.37 35.54
N CYS A 13 24.59 26.65 34.75
CA CYS A 13 25.57 27.32 33.90
C CYS A 13 25.01 27.43 32.47
N ARG A 14 24.74 28.68 32.14
CA ARG A 14 24.26 29.21 30.88
C ARG A 14 25.26 28.95 29.76
N ILE A 15 24.76 28.58 28.60
CA ILE A 15 25.47 28.47 27.32
C ILE A 15 26.43 29.65 27.11
N ARG A 16 27.70 29.35 26.81
CA ARG A 16 28.51 30.19 25.92
C ARG A 16 29.42 29.31 25.06
N TYR A 17 29.45 29.68 23.78
CA TYR A 17 30.04 29.02 22.64
C TYR A 17 31.54 28.72 22.77
N GLY A 18 31.97 27.59 22.20
CA GLY A 18 33.25 27.48 21.50
C GLY A 18 34.43 26.89 22.29
N ALA A 19 35.04 25.88 21.66
CA ALA A 19 36.42 25.40 21.84
C ALA A 19 36.79 24.62 23.12
N CYS A 20 36.88 23.30 22.98
CA CYS A 20 38.01 22.55 23.52
C CYS A 20 38.36 21.44 22.52
N LYS A 21 39.06 21.85 21.47
CA LYS A 21 39.78 20.99 20.54
C LYS A 21 41.26 21.28 20.82
N GLN A 22 42.05 20.21 20.93
CA GLN A 22 43.51 20.20 20.90
C GLN A 22 44.28 20.48 22.22
N GLN A 23 45.34 19.68 22.37
CA GLN A 23 46.49 19.79 23.26
C GLN A 23 46.37 19.25 24.70
N GLN A 24 46.85 18.01 24.90
CA GLN A 24 48.06 17.67 25.69
C GLN A 24 48.14 16.15 25.84
N ALA A 25 48.49 15.44 24.76
CA ALA A 25 49.82 14.84 24.61
C ALA A 25 50.97 15.46 25.43
N ASP A 26 51.91 14.57 25.79
CA ASP A 26 53.21 14.78 26.43
C ASP A 26 53.25 14.64 27.96
N CYS A 27 53.35 13.39 28.42
CA CYS A 27 54.26 13.03 29.51
C CYS A 27 54.98 11.72 29.13
N LEU A 28 56.29 11.87 28.91
CA LEU A 28 57.33 10.87 28.66
C LEU A 28 57.26 9.67 29.62
N GLU A 29 57.32 8.42 29.16
CA GLU A 29 58.47 7.62 28.68
C GLU A 29 59.05 6.74 29.81
N SER A 30 59.02 5.42 29.58
CA SER A 30 59.88 4.44 30.24
C SER A 30 60.01 3.25 29.30
N THR A 31 61.11 3.26 28.57
CA THR A 31 61.65 2.16 27.79
C THR A 31 61.89 0.97 28.69
N LEU A 32 61.24 -0.17 28.41
CA LEU A 32 61.88 -1.50 28.38
C LEU A 32 60.84 -2.59 28.09
N VAL A 33 61.28 -3.61 27.37
CA VAL A 33 60.55 -4.83 26.97
C VAL A 33 59.91 -4.74 25.58
N ARG A 34 60.80 -4.58 24.58
CA ARG A 34 60.70 -5.41 23.37
C ARG A 34 61.60 -6.61 23.59
N HIS A 35 61.05 -7.83 23.68
CA HIS A 35 61.49 -8.96 22.86
C HIS A 35 60.69 -10.24 23.13
N LEU A 36 60.24 -10.83 22.01
CA LEU A 36 59.99 -12.27 21.79
C LEU A 36 58.69 -12.87 22.34
N ILE A 37 57.58 -12.66 21.62
CA ILE A 37 56.64 -13.75 21.33
C ILE A 37 56.38 -13.77 19.82
N SER A 38 56.53 -14.99 19.31
CA SER A 38 56.62 -15.46 17.95
C SER A 38 55.28 -15.39 17.21
N GLY A 39 55.27 -14.77 16.03
CA GLY A 39 54.91 -15.43 14.78
C GLY A 39 53.56 -16.16 14.63
N VAL A 40 52.45 -15.67 15.20
CA VAL A 40 51.11 -16.09 14.75
C VAL A 40 50.37 -14.88 14.18
N ASN A 41 50.25 -14.83 12.85
CA ASN A 41 49.46 -13.82 12.15
C ASN A 41 47.99 -13.97 12.54
N TYR A 42 47.51 -13.11 13.43
CA TYR A 42 46.09 -12.98 13.81
C TYR A 42 45.22 -12.36 12.69
N MET A 43 45.83 -12.04 11.54
CA MET A 43 45.22 -11.24 10.47
C MET A 43 44.59 -12.03 9.31
N ASP A 44 44.63 -13.37 9.31
CA ASP A 44 44.07 -14.19 8.21
C ASP A 44 42.68 -14.77 8.51
N LEU A 45 42.27 -14.78 9.78
CA LEU A 45 40.97 -15.30 10.24
C LEU A 45 39.81 -14.31 10.04
N THR A 46 40.08 -13.01 9.88
CA THR A 46 39.03 -11.97 9.77
C THR A 46 38.54 -11.78 8.33
N GLN A 47 39.39 -12.05 7.33
CA GLN A 47 39.08 -11.77 5.93
C GLN A 47 38.27 -12.88 5.26
N HIS A 48 38.46 -14.14 5.68
CA HIS A 48 37.66 -15.27 5.20
C HIS A 48 36.23 -15.24 5.74
N TRP A 49 36.02 -14.85 7.00
CA TRP A 49 34.68 -14.74 7.61
C TRP A 49 33.82 -13.63 7.00
N GLN A 50 34.41 -12.51 6.59
CA GLN A 50 33.66 -11.45 5.90
C GLN A 50 33.19 -11.90 4.51
N LYS A 51 33.99 -12.67 3.78
CA LYS A 51 33.68 -13.13 2.42
C LYS A 51 32.69 -14.31 2.41
N THR A 52 32.80 -15.25 3.35
CA THR A 52 31.91 -16.41 3.43
C THR A 52 30.51 -16.04 3.92
N CYS A 53 30.38 -15.12 4.89
CA CYS A 53 29.07 -14.62 5.33
C CYS A 53 28.33 -13.87 4.21
N ALA A 54 29.03 -13.11 3.38
CA ALA A 54 28.43 -12.40 2.25
C ALA A 54 27.90 -13.34 1.16
N ILE A 55 28.60 -14.44 0.87
CA ILE A 55 28.18 -15.42 -0.14
C ILE A 55 26.98 -16.24 0.34
N ILE A 56 26.93 -16.61 1.63
CA ILE A 56 25.79 -17.34 2.22
C ILE A 56 24.54 -16.45 2.29
N ALA A 57 24.69 -15.16 2.60
CA ALA A 57 23.57 -14.21 2.63
C ALA A 57 22.95 -13.97 1.23
N VAL A 58 23.76 -13.99 0.16
CA VAL A 58 23.27 -13.83 -1.23
C VAL A 58 22.59 -15.09 -1.76
N MET A 59 23.01 -16.30 -1.33
CA MET A 59 22.38 -17.56 -1.75
C MET A 59 21.09 -17.91 -1.01
N ILE A 60 20.86 -17.39 0.21
CA ILE A 60 19.63 -17.66 0.97
C ILE A 60 18.53 -16.61 0.66
N LEU A 61 18.90 -15.44 0.13
CA LEU A 61 17.97 -14.34 -0.15
C LEU A 61 16.86 -14.62 -1.20
N PRO A 62 16.98 -15.54 -2.18
CA PRO A 62 15.90 -15.77 -3.15
C PRO A 62 14.72 -16.62 -2.62
N LEU A 63 14.86 -17.31 -1.47
CA LEU A 63 13.90 -18.34 -1.04
C LEU A 63 12.64 -17.81 -0.33
N LEU A 64 12.51 -16.49 -0.15
CA LEU A 64 11.34 -15.86 0.49
C LEU A 64 10.30 -15.33 -0.51
N ALA A 65 10.47 -15.58 -1.81
CA ALA A 65 9.42 -15.32 -2.79
C ALA A 65 8.31 -16.38 -2.68
N GLY A 66 7.51 -16.31 -1.61
CA GLY A 66 6.28 -17.07 -1.48
C GLY A 66 5.33 -16.68 -2.62
N CYS A 67 5.18 -17.56 -3.61
CA CYS A 67 4.21 -17.38 -4.68
C CYS A 67 2.81 -17.56 -4.10
N ALA A 68 2.02 -16.49 -4.07
CA ALA A 68 0.61 -16.57 -3.72
C ALA A 68 -0.14 -17.19 -4.90
N GLY A 69 -0.24 -18.52 -4.91
CA GLY A 69 -0.92 -19.28 -5.95
C GLY A 69 -2.39 -18.88 -6.17
N PRO A 70 -3.05 -19.44 -7.20
CA PRO A 70 -4.44 -19.13 -7.50
C PRO A 70 -5.35 -19.41 -6.30
N LYS A 71 -6.31 -18.51 -6.04
CA LYS A 71 -7.20 -18.61 -4.86
C LYS A 71 -8.62 -18.24 -5.22
N ASN A 72 -9.57 -19.11 -4.90
CA ASN A 72 -10.99 -18.81 -4.99
C ASN A 72 -11.42 -17.95 -3.80
N ILE A 73 -12.14 -16.88 -4.08
CA ILE A 73 -12.74 -15.96 -3.11
C ILE A 73 -14.19 -15.66 -3.48
N MET A 74 -14.98 -15.28 -2.49
CA MET A 74 -16.37 -14.87 -2.69
C MET A 74 -16.46 -13.35 -2.75
N VAL A 75 -16.81 -12.80 -3.91
CA VAL A 75 -17.12 -11.37 -4.02
C VAL A 75 -18.57 -11.17 -3.60
N ASN A 76 -18.82 -10.43 -2.51
CA ASN A 76 -20.17 -10.04 -2.12
C ASN A 76 -20.35 -8.54 -2.25
N SER A 77 -21.39 -8.13 -2.95
CA SER A 77 -21.61 -6.71 -3.24
C SER A 77 -23.09 -6.39 -3.27
N GLU A 78 -23.41 -5.15 -2.93
CA GLU A 78 -24.80 -4.69 -2.90
C GLU A 78 -24.91 -3.28 -3.48
N ALA A 79 -26.06 -3.02 -4.10
CA ALA A 79 -26.43 -1.71 -4.60
C ALA A 79 -27.43 -1.04 -3.66
N SER A 80 -27.28 0.27 -3.49
CA SER A 80 -28.33 1.11 -2.91
C SER A 80 -29.62 1.01 -3.74
N PRO A 81 -30.82 1.21 -3.16
CA PRO A 81 -32.05 1.44 -3.91
C PRO A 81 -31.97 2.70 -4.81
N THR A 82 -31.08 3.63 -4.46
CA THR A 82 -30.80 4.84 -5.24
C THR A 82 -29.38 4.73 -5.79
N ILE A 83 -29.27 4.17 -7.00
CA ILE A 83 -28.02 4.05 -7.76
C ILE A 83 -28.15 4.70 -9.14
N ASN A 84 -27.04 5.22 -9.64
CA ASN A 84 -26.82 5.65 -11.03
C ASN A 84 -27.96 6.49 -11.60
N ARG A 85 -28.42 7.48 -10.82
CA ARG A 85 -29.60 8.26 -11.20
C ARG A 85 -29.42 8.99 -12.54
N ASP A 86 -30.52 9.15 -13.26
CA ASP A 86 -30.56 10.08 -14.39
C ASP A 86 -30.73 11.55 -13.94
N ARG A 87 -30.79 12.45 -14.92
CA ARG A 87 -31.00 13.89 -14.70
C ARG A 87 -32.35 14.25 -14.05
N HIS A 88 -33.28 13.31 -13.96
CA HIS A 88 -34.58 13.48 -13.29
C HIS A 88 -34.60 12.78 -11.91
N GLY A 89 -33.46 12.24 -11.49
CA GLY A 89 -33.33 11.54 -10.21
C GLY A 89 -33.84 10.10 -10.22
N LYS A 90 -34.21 9.54 -11.38
CA LYS A 90 -34.68 8.16 -11.48
C LYS A 90 -33.50 7.19 -11.29
N PRO A 91 -33.53 6.24 -10.33
CA PRO A 91 -32.49 5.22 -10.19
C PRO A 91 -32.42 4.32 -11.42
N LEU A 92 -31.21 4.00 -11.87
CA LEU A 92 -30.96 3.14 -13.02
C LEU A 92 -29.93 2.06 -12.67
N SER A 93 -29.87 1.02 -13.49
CA SER A 93 -28.85 -0.01 -13.37
C SER A 93 -27.45 0.54 -13.68
N VAL A 94 -26.42 -0.09 -13.13
CA VAL A 94 -25.02 0.25 -13.38
C VAL A 94 -24.18 -1.00 -13.64
N VAL A 95 -23.24 -0.87 -14.57
CA VAL A 95 -22.24 -1.90 -14.83
C VAL A 95 -21.04 -1.66 -13.93
N VAL A 96 -20.56 -2.72 -13.30
CA VAL A 96 -19.32 -2.73 -12.51
C VAL A 96 -18.39 -3.77 -13.12
N GLN A 97 -17.14 -3.38 -13.34
CA GLN A 97 -16.10 -4.31 -13.80
C GLN A 97 -15.03 -4.48 -12.73
N ILE A 98 -14.69 -5.75 -12.48
CA ILE A 98 -13.63 -6.18 -11.58
C ILE A 98 -12.47 -6.64 -12.45
N TYR A 99 -11.33 -5.97 -12.32
CA TYR A 99 -10.10 -6.25 -13.03
C TYR A 99 -9.11 -6.95 -12.11
N GLN A 100 -8.47 -8.01 -12.62
CA GLN A 100 -7.26 -8.56 -12.03
C GLN A 100 -6.06 -7.95 -12.74
N LEU A 101 -5.14 -7.39 -11.96
CA LEU A 101 -4.07 -6.55 -12.48
C LEU A 101 -2.71 -7.07 -12.02
N LYS A 102 -1.75 -7.13 -12.96
CA LYS A 102 -0.34 -7.42 -12.69
C LYS A 102 0.35 -6.23 -12.02
N ASN A 103 -0.02 -5.02 -12.41
CA ASN A 103 0.50 -3.76 -11.85
C ASN A 103 -0.59 -2.68 -11.82
N ASP A 104 -0.39 -1.62 -11.04
CA ASP A 104 -1.43 -0.64 -10.74
C ASP A 104 -1.22 0.75 -11.39
N GLN A 105 -0.12 0.95 -12.13
CA GLN A 105 0.24 2.29 -12.65
C GLN A 105 -0.81 2.83 -13.62
N ALA A 106 -1.18 2.06 -14.64
CA ALA A 106 -2.17 2.49 -15.63
C ALA A 106 -3.56 2.65 -15.00
N PHE A 107 -3.91 1.75 -14.07
CA PHE A 107 -5.16 1.87 -13.33
C PHE A 107 -5.21 3.19 -12.57
N LYS A 108 -4.19 3.54 -11.78
CA LYS A 108 -4.12 4.78 -10.98
C LYS A 108 -4.31 6.07 -11.79
N LEU A 109 -3.92 6.07 -13.06
CA LEU A 109 -4.01 7.23 -13.95
C LEU A 109 -5.37 7.39 -14.65
N LEU A 110 -6.31 6.45 -14.48
CA LEU A 110 -7.63 6.56 -15.09
C LEU A 110 -8.39 7.79 -14.56
N THR A 111 -9.12 8.45 -15.46
CA THR A 111 -9.97 9.60 -15.15
C THR A 111 -11.44 9.27 -15.43
N PRO A 112 -12.40 9.96 -14.77
CA PRO A 112 -13.83 9.78 -15.06
C PRO A 112 -14.20 10.01 -16.53
N ASP A 113 -13.54 10.95 -17.20
CA ASP A 113 -13.81 11.30 -18.61
C ASP A 113 -13.55 10.13 -19.57
N LEU A 114 -12.64 9.22 -19.22
CA LEU A 114 -12.39 8.02 -20.01
C LEU A 114 -13.62 7.11 -20.05
N LEU A 115 -14.41 7.04 -18.97
CA LEU A 115 -15.65 6.26 -18.94
C LEU A 115 -16.68 6.83 -19.92
N ALA A 116 -16.76 8.15 -20.03
CA ALA A 116 -17.67 8.84 -20.95
C ALA A 116 -17.23 8.71 -22.42
N SER A 117 -15.95 8.44 -22.68
CA SER A 117 -15.41 8.32 -24.04
C SER A 117 -15.87 7.06 -24.78
N GLY A 118 -16.42 6.06 -24.07
CA GLY A 118 -16.81 4.77 -24.63
C GLY A 118 -15.63 3.86 -25.01
N LYS A 119 -14.38 4.29 -24.79
CA LYS A 119 -13.21 3.44 -25.00
C LYS A 119 -13.17 2.33 -23.93
N PRO A 120 -12.95 1.06 -24.31
CA PRO A 120 -12.76 -0.01 -23.34
C PRO A 120 -11.61 0.32 -22.38
N ILE A 121 -11.87 0.30 -21.08
CA ILE A 121 -10.84 0.60 -20.07
C ILE A 121 -9.71 -0.43 -20.11
N GLN A 122 -10.02 -1.68 -20.50
CA GLN A 122 -9.03 -2.71 -20.80
C GLN A 122 -7.95 -2.23 -21.80
N ASP A 123 -8.32 -1.45 -22.82
CA ASP A 123 -7.36 -0.96 -23.82
C ASP A 123 -6.42 0.12 -23.24
N VAL A 124 -6.90 0.87 -22.25
CA VAL A 124 -6.10 1.88 -21.53
C VAL A 124 -5.16 1.22 -20.52
N ILE A 125 -5.62 0.18 -19.82
CA ILE A 125 -4.80 -0.58 -18.87
C ILE A 125 -3.79 -1.47 -19.62
N GLY A 126 -4.14 -1.96 -20.80
CA GLY A 126 -3.30 -2.76 -21.67
C GLY A 126 -2.86 -4.07 -21.03
N SER A 127 -1.58 -4.42 -21.19
CA SER A 127 -1.01 -5.68 -20.72
C SER A 127 -0.94 -5.80 -19.19
N ALA A 128 -1.26 -4.74 -18.44
CA ALA A 128 -1.35 -4.82 -16.98
C ALA A 128 -2.63 -5.53 -16.52
N ALA A 129 -3.68 -5.57 -17.33
CA ALA A 129 -4.93 -6.26 -16.99
C ALA A 129 -4.88 -7.73 -17.47
N LEU A 130 -4.96 -8.63 -16.51
CA LEU A 130 -4.88 -10.08 -16.69
C LEU A 130 -6.24 -10.70 -17.03
N SER A 131 -7.29 -10.17 -16.41
CA SER A 131 -8.67 -10.53 -16.71
C SER A 131 -9.63 -9.47 -16.19
N SER A 132 -10.85 -9.50 -16.70
CA SER A 132 -11.96 -8.72 -16.19
C SER A 132 -13.22 -9.58 -16.00
N LYS A 133 -14.06 -9.20 -15.04
CA LYS A 133 -15.40 -9.75 -14.82
C LYS A 133 -16.40 -8.61 -14.71
N GLU A 134 -17.52 -8.77 -15.38
CA GLU A 134 -18.60 -7.79 -15.39
C GLU A 134 -19.74 -8.21 -14.47
N LEU A 135 -20.28 -7.24 -13.73
CA LEU A 135 -21.46 -7.37 -12.87
C LEU A 135 -22.45 -6.26 -13.22
N ILE A 136 -23.73 -6.60 -13.30
CA ILE A 136 -24.81 -5.64 -13.53
C ILE A 136 -25.60 -5.48 -12.24
N PHE A 137 -25.64 -4.27 -11.71
CA PHE A 137 -26.41 -3.94 -10.53
C PHE A 137 -27.70 -3.24 -10.93
N VAL A 138 -28.83 -3.83 -10.55
CA VAL A 138 -30.16 -3.20 -10.57
C VAL A 138 -30.37 -2.49 -9.22
N PRO A 139 -31.16 -1.41 -9.13
CA PRO A 139 -31.40 -0.74 -7.85
C PRO A 139 -31.82 -1.69 -6.72
N GLY A 140 -31.12 -1.63 -5.59
CA GLY A 140 -31.35 -2.48 -4.42
C GLY A 140 -30.86 -3.94 -4.53
N SER A 141 -30.24 -4.32 -5.65
CA SER A 141 -29.77 -5.69 -5.87
C SER A 141 -28.55 -6.07 -5.01
N LYS A 142 -28.36 -7.38 -4.83
CA LYS A 142 -27.15 -7.98 -4.28
C LYS A 142 -26.55 -8.90 -5.32
N GLN A 143 -25.23 -8.97 -5.35
CA GLN A 143 -24.45 -9.80 -6.25
C GLN A 143 -23.45 -10.63 -5.45
N GLU A 144 -23.42 -11.92 -5.76
CA GLU A 144 -22.43 -12.88 -5.27
C GLU A 144 -21.72 -13.48 -6.48
N LEU A 145 -20.39 -13.41 -6.48
CA LEU A 145 -19.56 -13.91 -7.58
C LEU A 145 -18.40 -14.72 -7.00
N ASP A 146 -18.32 -15.98 -7.41
CA ASP A 146 -17.12 -16.79 -7.25
C ASP A 146 -16.02 -16.28 -8.20
N LEU A 147 -14.93 -15.80 -7.62
CA LEU A 147 -13.79 -15.29 -8.37
C LEU A 147 -12.53 -16.07 -8.00
N THR A 148 -11.89 -16.68 -9.00
CA THR A 148 -10.52 -17.19 -8.86
C THR A 148 -9.54 -16.06 -9.12
N ILE A 149 -8.81 -15.65 -8.08
CA ILE A 149 -7.69 -14.73 -8.22
C ILE A 149 -6.52 -15.48 -8.85
N GLN A 150 -6.05 -15.01 -10.01
CA GLN A 150 -4.90 -15.57 -10.74
C GLN A 150 -3.62 -15.41 -9.92
N GLU A 151 -2.64 -16.29 -10.12
CA GLU A 151 -1.38 -16.26 -9.36
C GLU A 151 -0.59 -14.96 -9.57
N ASP A 152 -0.58 -14.45 -10.80
CA ASP A 152 0.12 -13.25 -11.21
C ASP A 152 -0.64 -11.94 -10.93
N ALA A 153 -1.86 -12.03 -10.39
CA ALA A 153 -2.64 -10.88 -9.97
C ALA A 153 -2.08 -10.32 -8.65
N ASN A 154 -1.50 -9.11 -8.74
CA ASN A 154 -0.99 -8.35 -7.60
C ASN A 154 -2.03 -7.35 -7.07
N TYR A 155 -2.95 -6.91 -7.94
CA TYR A 155 -4.00 -5.95 -7.57
C TYR A 155 -5.36 -6.37 -8.11
N ILE A 156 -6.41 -5.92 -7.41
CA ILE A 156 -7.79 -6.01 -7.87
C ILE A 156 -8.33 -4.59 -8.02
N GLY A 157 -8.72 -4.22 -9.23
CA GLY A 157 -9.38 -2.94 -9.53
C GLY A 157 -10.88 -3.14 -9.67
N VAL A 158 -11.69 -2.25 -9.09
CA VAL A 158 -13.15 -2.24 -9.27
C VAL A 158 -13.54 -0.89 -9.86
N ILE A 159 -14.26 -0.89 -10.97
CA ILE A 159 -14.71 0.31 -11.68
C ILE A 159 -16.22 0.24 -11.85
N ALA A 160 -16.92 1.31 -11.46
CA ALA A 160 -18.34 1.45 -11.73
C ALA A 160 -18.59 2.49 -12.84
N TYR A 161 -19.33 2.08 -13.87
CA TYR A 161 -19.65 2.91 -15.03
C TYR A 161 -20.90 3.74 -14.76
N PHE A 162 -20.80 4.68 -13.81
CA PHE A 162 -21.87 5.64 -13.53
C PHE A 162 -22.06 6.61 -14.70
N ARG A 163 -23.30 7.08 -14.88
CA ARG A 163 -23.65 8.13 -15.85
C ARG A 163 -23.06 9.48 -15.45
N GLN A 164 -23.05 9.77 -14.15
CA GLN A 164 -22.52 10.99 -13.54
C GLN A 164 -21.68 10.58 -12.32
N PRO A 165 -20.44 10.06 -12.53
CA PRO A 165 -19.62 9.57 -11.42
C PRO A 165 -19.22 10.71 -10.48
N ASN A 166 -19.09 10.40 -9.19
CA ASN A 166 -18.31 11.24 -8.29
C ASN A 166 -16.88 11.38 -8.84
N SER A 167 -16.23 12.53 -8.65
CA SER A 167 -14.91 12.80 -9.22
C SER A 167 -13.80 11.85 -8.75
N HIS A 168 -13.93 11.25 -7.55
CA HIS A 168 -12.84 10.48 -6.92
C HIS A 168 -13.24 9.04 -6.57
N PHE A 169 -14.49 8.81 -6.17
CA PHE A 169 -14.93 7.55 -5.55
C PHE A 169 -15.63 6.60 -6.52
N TRP A 170 -15.42 6.74 -7.83
CA TRP A 170 -16.02 5.87 -8.87
C TRP A 170 -15.29 4.53 -9.06
N ARG A 171 -14.11 4.38 -8.44
CA ARG A 171 -13.25 3.20 -8.54
C ARG A 171 -12.59 2.89 -7.20
N LEU A 172 -12.25 1.61 -7.02
CA LEU A 172 -11.53 1.09 -5.85
C LEU A 172 -10.33 0.28 -6.34
N LEU A 173 -9.24 0.30 -5.57
CA LEU A 173 -8.05 -0.50 -5.82
C LEU A 173 -7.70 -1.28 -4.55
N TYR A 174 -7.38 -2.55 -4.71
CA TYR A 174 -7.01 -3.44 -3.61
C TYR A 174 -5.71 -4.16 -3.89
N ASP A 175 -4.97 -4.46 -2.82
CA ASP A 175 -3.90 -5.46 -2.84
C ASP A 175 -4.52 -6.86 -2.96
N ALA A 176 -4.11 -7.64 -3.95
CA ALA A 176 -4.69 -8.95 -4.20
C ALA A 176 -4.38 -9.94 -3.05
N GLY A 177 -3.26 -9.81 -2.35
CA GLY A 177 -2.95 -10.62 -1.16
C GLY A 177 -3.96 -10.41 -0.03
N ARG A 178 -4.35 -9.15 0.22
CA ARG A 178 -5.43 -8.82 1.16
C ARG A 178 -6.76 -9.42 0.74
N VAL A 179 -7.10 -9.36 -0.56
CA VAL A 179 -8.36 -9.93 -1.06
C VAL A 179 -8.37 -11.45 -0.92
N ARG A 180 -7.28 -12.14 -1.29
CA ARG A 180 -7.11 -13.59 -1.08
C ARG A 180 -7.33 -14.01 0.37
N SER A 181 -7.04 -13.13 1.33
CA SER A 181 -7.12 -13.41 2.77
C SER A 181 -8.46 -13.05 3.41
N LYS A 182 -9.17 -12.02 2.90
CA LYS A 182 -10.33 -11.42 3.58
C LYS A 182 -11.63 -11.43 2.77
N ASP A 183 -11.59 -11.96 1.55
CA ASP A 183 -12.61 -11.80 0.50
C ASP A 183 -12.83 -10.34 0.10
N LEU A 184 -13.58 -10.13 -0.98
CA LEU A 184 -13.93 -8.80 -1.48
C LEU A 184 -15.39 -8.47 -1.16
N LYS A 185 -15.62 -7.34 -0.49
CA LYS A 185 -16.93 -6.73 -0.33
C LYS A 185 -16.91 -5.22 -0.57
N PHE A 186 -17.87 -4.75 -1.35
CA PHE A 186 -18.06 -3.34 -1.64
C PHE A 186 -19.54 -3.03 -1.84
N LYS A 187 -19.89 -1.76 -1.70
CA LYS A 187 -21.23 -1.24 -1.96
C LYS A 187 -21.20 -0.28 -3.15
N VAL A 188 -22.26 -0.34 -3.94
CA VAL A 188 -22.51 0.58 -5.05
C VAL A 188 -23.53 1.63 -4.57
N GLY A 189 -23.07 2.87 -4.44
CA GLY A 189 -23.87 4.04 -4.08
C GLY A 189 -24.43 4.76 -5.32
N ASP A 190 -24.98 5.95 -5.11
CA ASP A 190 -25.62 6.73 -6.18
C ASP A 190 -24.67 7.02 -7.36
N CYS A 191 -23.49 7.55 -7.06
CA CYS A 191 -22.47 7.90 -8.04
C CYS A 191 -21.05 7.45 -7.64
N TYR A 192 -20.95 6.57 -6.64
CA TYR A 192 -19.68 6.18 -6.01
C TYR A 192 -19.68 4.71 -5.60
N LEU A 193 -18.49 4.18 -5.40
CA LEU A 193 -18.21 2.89 -4.78
C LEU A 193 -17.71 3.10 -3.35
N GLN A 194 -18.10 2.22 -2.46
CA GLN A 194 -17.65 2.20 -1.07
C GLN A 194 -17.03 0.84 -0.75
N ALA A 195 -15.77 0.85 -0.35
CA ALA A 195 -15.12 -0.36 0.15
C ALA A 195 -15.72 -0.76 1.51
N ILE A 196 -16.02 -2.05 1.68
CA ILE A 196 -16.43 -2.63 2.96
C ILE A 196 -15.30 -3.50 3.52
N LYS A 197 -14.76 -4.40 2.69
CA LYS A 197 -13.54 -5.16 2.99
C LYS A 197 -12.89 -5.71 1.71
N PRO A 198 -11.56 -5.93 1.68
CA PRO A 198 -10.59 -5.50 2.68
C PRO A 198 -10.35 -3.99 2.57
N GLU A 199 -9.33 -3.49 3.27
CA GLU A 199 -8.88 -2.12 3.12
C GLU A 199 -8.27 -1.90 1.71
N THR A 200 -8.64 -0.77 1.09
CA THR A 200 -8.17 -0.36 -0.23
C THR A 200 -6.74 0.17 -0.19
N ILE A 201 -6.16 0.32 -1.38
CA ILE A 201 -4.99 1.15 -1.63
C ILE A 201 -5.51 2.54 -2.00
N ALA A 202 -4.99 3.58 -1.35
CA ALA A 202 -5.35 4.95 -1.66
C ALA A 202 -4.92 5.30 -3.09
N LEU A 203 -5.84 5.87 -3.86
CA LEU A 203 -5.56 6.38 -5.21
C LEU A 203 -5.06 7.84 -5.13
N PRO A 204 -4.20 8.28 -6.07
CA PRO A 204 -3.59 9.61 -6.01
C PRO A 204 -4.58 10.78 -6.02
N ASP A 205 -5.76 10.56 -6.60
CA ASP A 205 -6.86 11.51 -6.73
C ASP A 205 -7.87 11.42 -5.59
N GLN A 206 -7.73 10.49 -4.63
CA GLN A 206 -8.72 10.31 -3.57
C GLN A 206 -8.38 11.13 -2.31
N PRO A 207 -9.28 12.03 -1.87
CA PRO A 207 -9.07 12.76 -0.62
C PRO A 207 -9.27 11.84 0.60
N ASN A 208 -8.47 12.05 1.65
CA ASN A 208 -8.58 11.32 2.92
C ASN A 208 -9.91 11.56 3.66
N ASN A 209 -10.59 12.68 3.37
CA ASN A 209 -11.86 13.09 3.96
C ASN A 209 -12.76 13.78 2.91
N GLY A 210 -13.13 13.07 1.85
CA GLY A 210 -14.05 13.61 0.85
C GLY A 210 -15.51 13.54 1.30
N ASN A 211 -16.22 14.67 1.27
CA ASN A 211 -17.68 14.60 1.25
C ASN A 211 -18.11 14.00 -0.11
N ILE A 212 -18.94 12.97 -0.06
CA ILE A 212 -19.45 12.34 -1.27
C ILE A 212 -20.70 13.11 -1.69
N ASP A 213 -20.52 14.04 -2.61
CA ASP A 213 -21.62 14.70 -3.29
C ASP A 213 -21.88 14.01 -4.63
N CYS A 214 -23.15 13.66 -4.86
CA CYS A 214 -23.62 13.13 -6.12
C CYS A 214 -24.49 14.19 -6.77
N PRO A 215 -24.15 14.67 -7.98
CA PRO A 215 -24.93 15.70 -8.64
C PRO A 215 -26.37 15.22 -8.75
N ALA A 216 -27.26 15.86 -8.01
CA ALA A 216 -28.68 15.60 -8.14
C ALA A 216 -29.07 15.95 -9.57
N GLY A 217 -30.01 15.18 -10.13
CA GLY A 217 -30.78 15.65 -11.26
C GLY A 217 -31.39 17.00 -10.90
N ARG A 218 -30.79 18.11 -11.37
CA ARG A 218 -31.39 19.44 -11.21
C ARG A 218 -32.68 19.39 -12.03
N ASN A 219 -33.83 19.37 -11.36
CA ASN A 219 -35.07 19.69 -12.04
C ASN A 219 -34.90 21.10 -12.64
N PRO A 220 -35.08 21.27 -13.97
CA PRO A 220 -35.25 22.59 -14.54
C PRO A 220 -36.52 23.26 -14.01
#